data_AF-A0A0Q4RTL7-F1
#
_entry.id   AF-A0A0Q4RTL7-F1
#
_cell.length_a   1.000
_cell.length_b   1.000
_cell.length_c   1.000
_cell.angle_alpha   90.00
_cell.angle_beta   90.00
_cell.angle_gamma   90.00
#
_symmetry.space_group_name_H-M   'P 1'
#
loop_
_entity.id
_entity.type
_entity.pdbx_description
1 polymer ?
#
loop_
_entity_poly.entity_id
_entity_poly.type
_entity_poly.pdbx_seq_one_letter_code
_entity_poly.pdbx_strand_id
1 'polypeptide(L)'
;MANTYSISDLAKEFDLTTRAIRFYEDMGLLQPERTGAAGRNRVYSARDRTRLRLTLRAKRLGLSLTEAKEIIDLYDSPRDTGVQLRKFLDVLVVHRKQLEEQMADLKANLEEVQDHESDARALLMKLEKQK
;
A
#
# COMPACT_ATOMS: atom_id res chain seq x y z
N MET A 1 13.39 -16.74 23.92
CA MET A 1 14.29 -16.04 22.98
C MET A 1 13.42 -15.20 22.07
N ALA A 2 13.69 -13.90 21.91
CA ALA A 2 12.91 -13.09 20.97
C ALA A 2 13.25 -13.54 19.54
N ASN A 3 12.25 -13.83 18.72
CA ASN A 3 12.50 -14.18 17.32
C ASN A 3 13.07 -12.97 16.58
N THR A 4 14.26 -13.15 16.03
CA THR A 4 14.94 -12.18 15.16
C THR A 4 14.98 -12.70 13.73
N TYR A 5 14.95 -11.79 12.77
CA TYR A 5 14.90 -12.07 11.34
C TYR A 5 16.04 -11.37 10.63
N SER A 6 16.62 -12.01 9.62
CA SER A 6 17.49 -11.33 8.66
C SER A 6 16.67 -10.62 7.58
N ILE A 7 17.32 -9.77 6.79
CA ILE A 7 16.68 -9.15 5.63
C ILE A 7 16.17 -10.18 4.62
N SER A 8 16.90 -11.30 4.48
CA SER A 8 16.56 -12.37 3.56
C SER A 8 15.34 -13.17 4.04
N ASP A 9 15.20 -13.35 5.35
CA ASP A 9 14.04 -14.02 5.94
C ASP A 9 12.77 -13.22 5.67
N LEU A 10 12.79 -11.91 5.94
CA LEU A 10 11.67 -11.03 5.65
C LEU A 10 11.39 -10.90 4.16
N ALA A 11 12.44 -10.86 3.31
CA ALA A 11 12.28 -10.80 1.86
C ALA A 11 11.52 -12.03 1.35
N LYS A 12 11.91 -13.22 1.81
CA LYS A 12 11.26 -14.46 1.44
C LYS A 12 9.85 -14.58 2.01
N GLU A 13 9.64 -14.19 3.27
CA GLU A 13 8.33 -14.30 3.92
C GLU A 13 7.27 -13.41 3.25
N PHE A 14 7.64 -12.18 2.89
CA PHE A 14 6.70 -11.20 2.36
C PHE A 14 6.72 -11.07 0.83
N ASP A 15 7.44 -11.97 0.15
CA ASP A 15 7.64 -11.96 -1.30
C ASP A 15 8.12 -10.58 -1.80
N LEU A 16 9.19 -10.09 -1.16
CA LEU A 16 9.80 -8.80 -1.43
C LEU A 16 11.26 -8.98 -1.83
N THR A 17 11.76 -8.03 -2.62
CA THR A 17 13.21 -7.90 -2.78
C THR A 17 13.84 -7.33 -1.51
N THR A 18 15.09 -7.69 -1.23
CA THR A 18 15.86 -7.05 -0.16
C THR A 18 16.02 -5.55 -0.38
N ARG A 19 15.99 -5.08 -1.64
CA ARG A 19 15.93 -3.66 -2.00
C ARG A 19 14.65 -2.99 -1.48
N ALA A 20 13.50 -3.63 -1.62
CA ALA A 20 12.23 -3.09 -1.12
C ALA A 20 12.24 -2.97 0.42
N ILE A 21 12.83 -3.94 1.12
CA ILE A 21 12.94 -3.87 2.59
C ILE A 21 13.85 -2.72 3.02
N ARG A 22 14.99 -2.51 2.35
CA ARG A 22 15.87 -1.36 2.61
C ARG A 22 15.14 -0.04 2.35
N PHE A 23 14.34 0.03 1.30
CA PHE A 23 13.54 1.22 1.04
C PHE A 23 12.54 1.50 2.19
N TYR A 24 11.93 0.47 2.79
CA TYR A 24 11.09 0.66 3.97
C TYR A 24 11.89 1.03 5.23
N GLU A 25 13.12 0.53 5.39
CA GLU A 25 14.07 1.00 6.42
C GLU A 25 14.40 2.49 6.24
N ASP A 26 14.76 2.91 5.02
CA ASP A 26 15.09 4.31 4.69
C ASP A 26 13.91 5.26 4.95
N MET A 27 12.69 4.75 4.83
CA MET A 27 11.46 5.48 5.15
C MET A 27 11.10 5.46 6.65
N GLY A 28 11.90 4.81 7.49
CA GLY A 28 11.68 4.71 8.93
C GLY A 28 10.50 3.80 9.32
N LEU A 29 10.01 2.98 8.39
CA LEU A 29 8.95 2.00 8.67
C LEU A 29 9.49 0.80 9.44
N LEU A 30 10.78 0.49 9.29
CA LEU A 30 11.51 -0.56 9.99
C LEU A 30 12.72 0.04 10.67
N GLN A 31 13.07 -0.46 11.86
CA GLN A 31 14.22 0.00 12.63
C GLN A 31 15.03 -1.20 13.12
N PRO A 32 15.71 -1.92 12.20
CA PRO A 32 16.51 -3.08 12.58
C PRO A 32 17.69 -2.68 13.47
N GLU A 33 18.04 -3.57 14.39
CA GLU A 33 19.30 -3.48 15.12
C GLU A 33 20.47 -3.79 14.18
N ARG A 34 21.59 -3.09 14.37
CA ARG A 34 22.82 -3.32 13.61
C ARG A 34 23.83 -4.08 14.46
N THR A 35 24.28 -5.22 13.97
CA THR A 35 25.20 -6.12 14.68
C THR A 35 26.43 -6.47 13.83
N GLY A 36 27.46 -7.02 14.49
CA GLY A 36 28.72 -7.42 13.86
C GLY A 36 29.71 -6.27 13.63
N ALA A 37 30.86 -6.60 13.03
CA ALA A 37 31.92 -5.63 12.76
C ALA A 37 31.39 -4.47 11.89
N ALA A 38 31.55 -3.24 12.39
CA ALA A 38 31.06 -2.01 11.78
C ALA A 38 29.54 -1.96 11.49
N GLY A 39 28.71 -2.77 12.17
CA GLY A 39 27.25 -2.74 12.01
C GLY A 39 26.74 -3.26 10.67
N ARG A 40 27.48 -4.17 10.04
CA ARG A 40 27.18 -4.69 8.69
C ARG A 40 25.91 -5.54 8.64
N ASN A 41 25.55 -6.21 9.73
CA ASN A 41 24.40 -7.10 9.78
C ASN A 41 23.18 -6.39 10.33
N ARG A 42 22.05 -6.47 9.61
CA ARG A 42 20.74 -5.98 10.06
C ARG A 42 19.97 -7.13 10.69
N VAL A 43 19.51 -6.91 11.90
CA VAL A 43 18.70 -7.85 12.67
C VAL A 43 17.35 -7.21 12.93
N TYR A 44 16.32 -7.78 12.34
CA TYR A 44 14.95 -7.29 12.48
C TYR A 44 14.28 -8.00 13.65
N SER A 45 13.58 -7.25 14.49
CA SER A 45 12.81 -7.79 15.60
C SER A 45 11.45 -8.34 15.13
N ALA A 46 10.75 -9.05 16.03
CA ALA A 46 9.34 -9.39 15.82
C ALA A 46 8.43 -8.16 15.65
N ARG A 47 8.83 -7.01 16.22
CA ARG A 47 8.14 -5.73 16.04
C ARG A 47 8.32 -5.21 14.62
N ASP A 48 9.54 -5.21 14.09
CA ASP A 48 9.80 -4.84 12.70
C ASP A 48 9.02 -5.71 11.71
N ARG A 49 8.98 -7.02 11.95
CA ARG A 49 8.16 -7.94 11.16
C ARG A 49 6.68 -7.56 11.17
N THR A 50 6.15 -7.21 12.34
CA THR A 50 4.75 -6.76 12.48
C THR A 50 4.52 -5.43 11.76
N ARG A 51 5.43 -4.47 11.90
CA ARG A 51 5.39 -3.18 11.20
C ARG A 51 5.42 -3.37 9.69
N LEU A 52 6.27 -4.27 9.17
CA LEU A 52 6.32 -4.59 7.74
C LEU A 52 4.98 -5.16 7.25
N ARG A 53 4.40 -6.10 7.98
CA ARG A 53 3.08 -6.67 7.65
C ARG A 53 1.99 -5.60 7.58
N LEU A 54 1.95 -4.69 8.55
CA LEU A 54 0.98 -3.60 8.58
C LEU A 54 1.19 -2.61 7.43
N THR A 55 2.45 -2.29 7.11
CA THR A 55 2.81 -1.43 5.98
C THR A 55 2.28 -2.01 4.67
N LEU A 56 2.51 -3.30 4.43
CA LEU A 56 2.04 -3.96 3.21
C LEU A 56 0.51 -4.03 3.14
N ARG A 57 -0.16 -4.21 4.29
CA ARG A 57 -1.62 -4.15 4.34
C ARG A 57 -2.15 -2.75 4.01
N ALA A 58 -1.54 -1.70 4.56
CA ALA A 58 -1.92 -0.31 4.26
C ALA A 58 -1.73 0.01 2.78
N LYS A 59 -0.60 -0.39 2.19
CA LYS A 59 -0.34 -0.24 0.75
C LYS A 59 -1.39 -0.97 -0.11
N ARG A 60 -1.80 -2.17 0.30
CA ARG A 60 -2.87 -2.94 -0.38
C ARG A 60 -4.24 -2.27 -0.28
N LEU A 61 -4.47 -1.48 0.76
CA LEU A 61 -5.68 -0.70 0.95
C LEU A 61 -5.63 0.64 0.20
N GLY A 62 -4.55 0.93 -0.55
CA GLY A 62 -4.39 2.15 -1.35
C GLY A 62 -3.77 3.33 -0.61
N LEU A 63 -3.38 3.15 0.67
CA LEU A 63 -2.70 4.20 1.42
C LEU A 63 -1.27 4.41 0.92
N SER A 64 -0.82 5.66 0.98
CA SER A 64 0.59 6.02 0.81
C SER A 64 1.45 5.45 1.96
N LEU A 65 2.76 5.34 1.73
CA LEU A 65 3.69 4.87 2.75
C LEU A 65 3.81 5.84 3.93
N THR A 66 3.60 7.14 3.69
CA THR A 66 3.59 8.17 4.74
C THR A 66 2.40 7.95 5.68
N GLU A 67 1.20 7.78 5.14
CA GLU A 67 -0.01 7.50 5.93
C GLU A 67 0.13 6.17 6.68
N ALA A 68 0.68 5.14 6.01
CA ALA A 68 0.96 3.86 6.65
C ALA A 68 1.90 4.04 7.85
N LYS A 69 2.98 4.83 7.71
CA LYS A 69 3.91 5.14 8.79
C LYS A 69 3.24 5.85 9.95
N GLU A 70 2.45 6.89 9.68
CA GLU A 70 1.72 7.63 10.71
C GLU A 70 0.79 6.73 11.52
N ILE A 71 0.06 5.84 10.85
CA ILE A 71 -0.82 4.86 11.51
C ILE A 71 0.00 3.88 12.36
N ILE A 72 1.08 3.32 11.82
CA ILE A 72 1.89 2.31 12.52
C ILE A 72 2.61 2.93 13.73
N ASP A 73 3.11 4.16 13.60
CA ASP A 73 3.77 4.88 14.70
C ASP A 73 2.79 5.19 15.84
N LEU A 74 1.50 5.39 15.55
CA LEU A 74 0.47 5.52 16.58
C LEU A 74 0.35 4.26 17.45
N TYR A 75 0.46 3.06 16.88
CA TYR A 75 0.35 1.78 17.60
C TYR A 75 1.52 1.49 18.54
N ASP A 76 2.68 2.11 18.30
CA ASP A 76 3.88 1.91 19.11
C ASP A 76 3.87 2.69 20.44
N SER A 77 2.83 3.50 20.69
CA SER A 77 2.62 4.19 21.95
C SER A 77 1.69 3.38 22.86
N PRO A 78 2.06 3.10 24.13
CA PRO A 78 1.28 2.26 25.07
C PRO A 78 -0.01 2.94 25.59
N ARG A 79 -0.51 3.98 24.92
CA ARG A 79 -1.66 4.77 25.37
C ARG A 79 -2.84 4.66 24.41
N ASP A 80 -3.93 4.17 24.97
CA ASP A 80 -5.32 4.25 24.51
C ASP A 80 -5.59 3.79 23.06
N THR A 81 -5.71 2.47 22.92
CA THR A 81 -6.12 1.76 21.69
C THR A 81 -7.37 2.39 21.04
N GLY A 82 -8.28 2.99 21.82
CA GLY A 82 -9.49 3.63 21.29
C GLY A 82 -9.22 4.92 20.53
N VAL A 83 -8.20 5.69 20.89
CA VAL A 83 -7.79 6.90 20.16
C VAL A 83 -7.09 6.52 18.85
N GLN A 84 -6.25 5.48 18.89
CA GLN A 84 -5.56 4.96 17.70
C GLN A 84 -6.56 4.42 16.67
N LEU A 85 -7.53 3.63 17.10
CA LEU A 85 -8.58 3.09 16.23
C LEU A 85 -9.45 4.19 15.61
N ARG A 86 -9.77 5.26 16.36
CA ARG A 86 -10.50 6.41 15.81
C ARG A 86 -9.73 7.10 14.69
N LYS A 87 -8.45 7.43 14.91
CA LYS A 87 -7.60 7.99 13.86
C LYS A 87 -7.49 7.08 12.63
N PHE A 88 -7.37 5.77 12.85
CA PHE A 88 -7.31 4.83 11.75
C PHE A 88 -8.62 4.78 10.95
N LEU A 89 -9.77 4.81 11.63
CA LEU A 89 -11.08 4.92 10.98
C LEU A 89 -11.19 6.21 10.16
N ASP A 90 -10.71 7.35 10.67
CA ASP A 90 -10.74 8.62 9.94
C ASP A 90 -9.97 8.52 8.62
N VAL A 91 -8.77 7.94 8.63
CA VAL A 91 -7.97 7.70 7.41
C VAL A 91 -8.70 6.77 6.45
N LEU A 92 -9.26 5.66 6.94
CA LEU A 92 -10.02 4.72 6.11
C LEU A 92 -11.25 5.35 5.46
N VAL A 93 -11.95 6.24 6.18
CA VAL A 93 -13.14 6.93 5.66
C VAL A 93 -12.76 7.90 4.53
N VAL A 94 -11.70 8.69 4.72
CA VAL A 94 -11.19 9.60 3.68
C VAL A 94 -10.79 8.81 2.45
N HIS A 95 -10.05 7.72 2.62
CA HIS A 95 -9.59 6.91 1.50
C HIS A 95 -10.73 6.20 0.77
N ARG A 96 -11.71 5.65 1.50
CA ARG A 96 -12.92 5.07 0.91
C ARG A 96 -13.63 6.08 0.02
N LYS A 97 -13.79 7.32 0.50
CA LYS A 97 -14.43 8.39 -0.27
C LYS A 97 -13.67 8.69 -1.57
N GLN A 98 -12.35 8.79 -1.51
CA GLN A 98 -11.52 8.99 -2.71
C GLN A 98 -11.68 7.85 -3.73
N LEU A 99 -11.73 6.60 -3.26
CA LEU A 99 -11.96 5.44 -4.13
C LEU A 99 -13.36 5.46 -4.75
N GLU A 100 -14.39 5.84 -3.97
CA GLU A 100 -15.76 5.99 -4.46
C GLU A 100 -15.86 7.09 -5.54
N GLU A 101 -15.18 8.22 -5.36
CA GLU A 101 -15.08 9.31 -6.35
C GLU A 101 -14.36 8.85 -7.63
N GLN A 102 -13.18 8.22 -7.50
CA GLN A 102 -12.45 7.68 -8.65
C GLN A 102 -13.26 6.64 -9.42
N MET A 103 -14.03 5.79 -8.73
CA MET A 103 -14.90 4.82 -9.37
C MET A 103 -16.05 5.50 -10.13
N ALA A 104 -16.60 6.59 -9.62
CA ALA A 104 -17.63 7.36 -10.32
C ALA A 104 -17.08 7.98 -11.62
N ASP A 105 -15.90 8.62 -11.54
CA ASP A 105 -15.24 9.22 -12.71
C ASP A 105 -14.90 8.18 -13.78
N LEU A 106 -14.34 7.03 -13.35
CA LEU A 106 -14.01 5.93 -14.26
C LEU A 106 -15.26 5.35 -14.94
N LYS A 107 -16.39 5.27 -14.23
CA LYS A 107 -17.66 4.80 -14.82
C LYS A 107 -18.18 5.78 -15.87
N ALA A 108 -18.14 7.08 -15.59
CA ALA A 108 -18.57 8.11 -16.55
C ALA A 108 -17.72 8.08 -17.82
N ASN A 109 -16.40 7.95 -17.67
CA ASN A 109 -15.48 7.83 -18.81
C ASN A 109 -15.75 6.54 -19.61
N LEU A 110 -16.00 5.41 -18.94
CA LEU A 110 -16.33 4.16 -19.61
C LEU A 110 -17.61 4.27 -20.45
N GLU A 111 -18.63 4.97 -19.95
CA GLU A 111 -19.88 5.24 -20.68
C GLU A 111 -19.61 6.07 -21.95
N GLU A 112 -18.85 7.16 -21.83
CA GLU A 112 -18.45 7.99 -22.97
C GLU A 112 -17.67 7.20 -24.04
N VAL A 113 -16.75 6.33 -23.61
CA VAL A 113 -16.00 5.45 -24.52
C VAL A 113 -16.94 4.48 -25.24
N GLN A 114 -17.94 3.92 -24.54
CA GLN A 114 -18.90 3.00 -25.13
C GLN A 114 -19.80 3.68 -26.17
N ASP A 115 -20.23 4.91 -25.89
CA ASP A 115 -21.03 5.70 -26.84
C ASP A 115 -20.23 5.99 -28.12
N HIS A 116 -18.98 6.43 -27.98
CA HIS A 116 -18.10 6.65 -29.11
C HIS A 116 -17.82 5.37 -29.91
N GLU A 117 -17.66 4.23 -29.24
CA GLU A 117 -17.49 2.94 -29.90
C GLU A 117 -18.73 2.57 -30.73
N SER A 118 -19.93 2.75 -30.15
CA SER A 118 -21.21 2.50 -30.82
C SER A 118 -21.38 3.38 -32.06
N ASP A 119 -21.11 4.68 -31.94
CA ASP A 119 -21.20 5.64 -33.04
C ASP A 119 -20.23 5.31 -34.17
N ALA A 120 -18.98 4.99 -33.84
CA ALA A 120 -17.98 4.58 -34.81
C ALA A 120 -18.40 3.31 -35.56
N ARG A 121 -18.93 2.31 -34.85
CA ARG A 121 -19.46 1.08 -35.46
C ARG A 121 -20.63 1.37 -36.41
N ALA A 122 -21.56 2.22 -35.99
CA ALA A 122 -22.72 2.59 -36.81
C ALA A 122 -22.31 3.34 -38.09
N LEU A 123 -21.33 4.26 -38.00
CA LEU A 123 -20.80 4.98 -39.15
C LEU A 123 -20.11 4.03 -40.13
N LEU A 124 -19.31 3.10 -39.62
CA LEU A 124 -18.58 2.12 -40.44
C LEU A 124 -19.55 1.20 -41.21
N MET A 125 -20.61 0.69 -40.55
CA MET A 125 -21.66 -0.08 -41.22
C MET A 125 -22.38 0.69 -42.34
N LYS A 126 -22.61 2.00 -42.16
CA LYS A 126 -23.22 2.84 -43.20
C LYS A 126 -22.32 2.97 -44.42
N LEU A 127 -21.01 3.15 -44.21
CA LEU A 127 -20.02 3.26 -45.29
C LEU A 127 -19.86 1.94 -46.04
N GLU A 128 -19.90 0.80 -45.35
CA GLU A 128 -19.82 -0.53 -45.98
C GLU A 128 -21.03 -0.85 -46.85
N LYS A 129 -22.24 -0.41 -46.46
CA LYS A 129 -23.47 -0.61 -47.26
C LYS A 129 -23.58 0.28 -48.50
N GLN A 130 -22.75 1.32 -48.60
CA GLN A 130 -22.72 2.24 -49.74
C GLN A 130 -21.72 1.82 -50.84
N LYS A 131 -20.92 0.78 -50.57
CA LYS A 131 -20.04 0.12 -51.55
C LYS A 131 -20.73 -1.10 -52.16
#